data_AF-A0A553WIR6-F1
#
_entry.id   AF-A0A553WIR6-F1
#
_cell.length_a   1.000
_cell.length_b   1.000
_cell.length_c   1.000
_cell.angle_alpha   90.00
_cell.angle_beta   90.00
_cell.angle_gamma   90.00
#
_symmetry.space_group_name_H-M   'P 1'
#
loop_
_entity.id
_entity.type
_entity.pdbx_description
1 polymer ?
#
loop_
_entity_poly.entity_id
_entity_poly.type
_entity_poly.pdbx_seq_one_letter_code
_entity_poly.pdbx_strand_id
1 'polypeptide(L)'
;MSQVKCPKCAELIQKDAKVCRYCGAKFNSAAGTVIGAIALGGLILLYFGSSSSDVATPASIETLSPQVRQQCGELISNALKSGVITKRPSANRIEFADATWATIDADTKRSTMAAVSCDAFGKTSGDLDFNQYVVVYGSTSGKRLAMLTSAGFDFE
;
A
#
# COMPACT_ATOMS: atom_id res chain seq x y z
N MET A 1 -25.04 2.76 5.62
CA MET A 1 -23.72 3.35 5.27
C MET A 1 -23.60 3.35 3.77
N SER A 2 -23.57 4.51 3.12
CA SER A 2 -23.53 4.59 1.64
C SER A 2 -22.08 4.51 1.16
N GLN A 3 -21.78 3.53 0.32
CA GLN A 3 -20.47 3.36 -0.34
C GLN A 3 -20.54 3.81 -1.79
N VAL A 4 -19.45 4.36 -2.33
CA VAL A 4 -19.32 4.80 -3.72
C VAL A 4 -18.07 4.19 -4.34
N LYS A 5 -18.07 3.98 -5.66
CA LYS A 5 -16.85 3.53 -6.35
C LYS A 5 -15.87 4.68 -6.50
N CYS A 6 -14.60 4.39 -6.23
CA CYS A 6 -13.52 5.31 -6.51
C CYS A 6 -13.39 5.51 -8.03
N PRO A 7 -13.42 6.75 -8.54
CA PRO A 7 -13.25 7.03 -9.97
C PRO A 7 -11.86 6.75 -10.53
N LYS A 8 -10.85 6.50 -9.68
CA LYS A 8 -9.47 6.22 -10.08
C LYS A 8 -9.13 4.72 -10.12
N CYS A 9 -9.62 3.94 -9.17
CA CYS A 9 -9.31 2.51 -9.05
C CYS A 9 -10.54 1.59 -9.05
N ALA A 10 -11.74 2.14 -9.24
CA ALA A 10 -13.03 1.44 -9.25
C ALA A 10 -13.41 0.68 -7.96
N GLU A 11 -12.58 0.77 -6.92
CA GLU A 11 -12.82 0.11 -5.63
C GLU A 11 -13.91 0.80 -4.81
N LEU A 12 -14.61 0.04 -3.97
CA LEU A 12 -15.68 0.57 -3.11
C LEU A 12 -15.12 1.30 -1.89
N ILE A 13 -15.46 2.59 -1.76
CA ILE A 13 -15.04 3.47 -0.67
C ILE A 13 -16.25 4.09 0.04
N GLN A 14 -16.05 4.67 1.22
CA GLN A 14 -17.13 5.43 1.86
C GLN A 14 -17.44 6.70 1.08
N LYS A 15 -18.73 7.08 1.00
CA LYS A 15 -19.19 8.25 0.24
C LYS A 15 -18.59 9.58 0.73
N ASP A 16 -18.29 9.66 2.01
CA ASP A 16 -17.67 10.79 2.71
C ASP A 16 -16.14 10.69 2.81
N ALA A 17 -15.55 9.63 2.24
CA ALA A 17 -14.10 9.49 2.19
C ALA A 17 -13.50 10.62 1.33
N LYS A 18 -12.69 11.48 1.95
CA LYS A 18 -11.91 12.52 1.26
C LYS A 18 -10.72 11.95 0.50
N VAL A 19 -10.31 10.73 0.83
CA VAL A 19 -9.17 10.04 0.23
C VAL A 19 -9.51 8.56 0.07
N CYS A 20 -9.20 8.00 -1.11
CA CYS A 20 -9.34 6.57 -1.34
C CYS A 20 -8.32 5.82 -0.50
N ARG A 21 -8.77 4.89 0.35
CA ARG A 21 -7.86 4.02 1.11
C ARG A 21 -7.02 3.11 0.22
N TYR A 22 -7.51 2.78 -0.99
CA TYR A 22 -6.89 1.79 -1.86
C TYR A 22 -5.90 2.41 -2.86
N CYS A 23 -6.22 3.57 -3.45
CA CYS A 23 -5.32 4.23 -4.42
C CYS A 23 -4.76 5.57 -3.95
N GLY A 24 -5.16 6.07 -2.78
CA GLY A 24 -4.71 7.37 -2.26
C GLY A 24 -5.26 8.59 -3.00
N ALA A 25 -6.15 8.40 -3.98
CA ALA A 25 -6.77 9.50 -4.70
C ALA A 25 -7.58 10.38 -3.74
N LYS A 26 -7.26 11.68 -3.71
CA LYS A 26 -8.00 12.68 -2.94
C LYS A 26 -9.24 13.11 -3.72
N PHE A 27 -10.41 13.00 -3.11
CA PHE A 27 -11.66 13.52 -3.63
C PHE A 27 -11.87 14.86 -2.98
N ASN A 28 -11.50 15.92 -3.70
CA ASN A 28 -11.61 17.27 -3.17
C ASN A 28 -13.09 17.62 -3.13
N SER A 29 -13.70 17.58 -1.94
CA SER A 29 -15.04 18.11 -1.73
C SER A 29 -14.95 19.63 -1.92
N ALA A 30 -15.56 20.14 -2.99
CA ALA A 30 -15.60 21.56 -3.29
C ALA A 30 -16.33 22.32 -2.17
N ALA A 31 -15.59 23.03 -1.33
CA ALA A 31 -16.03 24.18 -0.54
C ALA A 31 -14.81 24.90 0.07
N GLY A 32 -14.49 26.11 -0.41
CA GLY A 32 -13.52 26.99 0.26
C GLY A 32 -12.69 27.88 -0.66
N THR A 33 -13.29 28.99 -1.09
CA THR A 33 -12.66 30.24 -1.57
C THR A 33 -11.51 30.71 -0.67
N VAL A 34 -10.34 31.14 -1.20
CA VAL A 34 -9.63 32.41 -0.83
C VAL A 34 -8.55 32.80 -1.89
N ILE A 35 -8.84 33.85 -2.65
CA ILE A 35 -8.02 35.04 -3.03
C ILE A 35 -6.56 34.88 -3.50
N GLY A 36 -6.30 35.43 -4.69
CA GLY A 36 -5.21 36.40 -4.87
C GLY A 36 -4.12 36.05 -5.88
N ALA A 37 -4.17 36.65 -7.07
CA ALA A 37 -3.02 37.33 -7.67
C ALA A 37 -3.41 37.94 -9.01
N ILE A 38 -3.12 39.22 -9.10
CA ILE A 38 -3.30 40.14 -10.22
C ILE A 38 -2.37 39.70 -11.36
N ALA A 39 -2.87 39.64 -12.59
CA ALA A 39 -2.04 39.53 -13.79
C ALA A 39 -2.42 40.64 -14.78
N LEU A 40 -1.96 41.86 -14.48
CA LEU A 40 -1.59 42.80 -15.53
C LEU A 40 -0.18 42.42 -15.98
N GLY A 41 -0.07 42.00 -17.24
CA GLY A 41 1.08 42.19 -18.10
C GLY A 41 2.43 41.59 -17.67
N GLY A 42 2.93 40.66 -18.47
CA GLY A 42 4.36 40.60 -18.76
C GLY A 42 5.12 39.36 -18.26
N LEU A 43 5.32 38.44 -19.21
CA LEU A 43 6.64 37.93 -19.59
C LEU A 43 7.50 37.22 -18.50
N ILE A 44 7.37 35.89 -18.47
CA ILE A 44 8.46 34.89 -18.59
C ILE A 44 9.84 35.26 -18.01
N LEU A 45 10.29 34.49 -17.01
CA LEU A 45 11.53 33.66 -17.05
C LEU A 45 11.67 32.86 -15.75
N LEU A 46 11.21 31.61 -15.76
CA LEU A 46 11.49 30.62 -14.72
C LEU A 46 12.92 30.11 -14.90
N TYR A 47 13.86 30.70 -14.15
CA TYR A 47 15.21 30.19 -13.96
C TYR A 47 15.22 29.12 -12.86
N PHE A 48 15.94 28.05 -13.15
CA PHE A 48 16.16 26.86 -12.32
C PHE A 48 16.82 27.17 -10.97
N GLY A 49 16.51 26.34 -9.98
CA GLY A 49 17.20 26.32 -8.69
C GLY A 49 16.90 25.01 -7.94
N SER A 50 17.37 23.89 -8.47
CA SER A 50 17.47 22.63 -7.74
C SER A 50 18.49 22.77 -6.62
N SER A 51 18.11 22.50 -5.37
CA SER A 51 19.05 22.26 -4.29
C SER A 51 18.48 21.20 -3.34
N SER A 52 19.32 20.21 -3.14
CA SER A 52 19.13 18.90 -2.55
C SER A 52 18.48 18.90 -1.16
N SER A 53 17.62 17.91 -0.95
CA SER A 53 16.99 17.64 0.34
C SER A 53 17.94 16.88 1.26
N ASP A 54 18.65 17.59 2.11
CA ASP A 54 19.21 17.03 3.34
C ASP A 54 18.26 17.37 4.48
N VAL A 55 17.36 16.44 4.81
CA VAL A 55 16.70 16.45 6.12
C VAL A 55 16.85 15.06 6.72
N ALA A 56 17.89 14.92 7.54
CA ALA A 56 17.96 13.88 8.55
C ALA A 56 16.86 14.19 9.59
N THR A 57 15.69 13.58 9.41
CA THR A 57 14.62 13.60 10.41
C THR A 57 14.87 12.48 11.42
N PRO A 58 14.83 12.76 12.74
CA PRO A 58 15.09 11.75 13.76
C PRO A 58 13.91 10.79 13.88
N ALA A 59 14.25 9.53 14.17
CA ALA A 59 13.37 8.40 14.38
C ALA A 59 12.25 8.71 15.39
N SER A 60 11.08 9.05 14.86
CA SER A 60 9.81 8.72 15.51
C SER A 60 9.43 7.32 15.05
N ILE A 61 8.65 6.57 15.85
CA ILE A 61 8.11 5.26 15.43
C ILE A 61 7.17 5.52 14.26
N GLU A 62 7.74 5.61 13.07
CA GLU A 62 7.09 6.17 11.91
C GLU A 62 6.40 5.02 11.20
N THR A 63 5.07 5.01 11.32
CA THR A 63 4.23 4.39 10.31
C THR A 63 4.81 4.79 8.96
N LEU A 64 5.21 3.81 8.14
CA LEU A 64 5.96 4.03 6.90
C LEU A 64 5.37 5.19 6.12
N SER A 65 6.26 6.04 5.58
CA SER A 65 5.82 7.25 4.88
C SER A 65 4.78 6.91 3.81
N PRO A 66 3.83 7.82 3.51
CA PRO A 66 2.78 7.55 2.53
C PRO A 66 3.32 7.10 1.16
N GLN A 67 4.52 7.57 0.77
CA GLN A 67 5.18 7.14 -0.46
C GLN A 67 5.61 5.67 -0.40
N VAL A 68 6.19 5.21 0.72
CA VAL A 68 6.62 3.81 0.84
C VAL A 68 5.42 2.86 0.84
N ARG A 69 4.31 3.27 1.46
CA ARG A 69 3.05 2.48 1.40
C ARG A 69 2.52 2.37 -0.03
N GLN A 70 2.62 3.44 -0.83
CA GLN A 70 2.26 3.39 -2.25
C GLN A 70 3.16 2.43 -3.05
N GLN A 71 4.47 2.45 -2.79
CA GLN A 71 5.41 1.53 -3.43
C GLN A 71 5.09 0.05 -3.08
N CYS A 72 4.76 -0.23 -1.82
CA CYS A 72 4.32 -1.56 -1.39
C CYS A 72 3.04 -2.01 -2.10
N GLY A 73 2.06 -1.10 -2.27
CA GLY A 73 0.83 -1.37 -3.00
C GLY A 73 1.05 -1.67 -4.49
N GLU A 74 1.99 -0.97 -5.14
CA GLU A 74 2.36 -1.26 -6.53
C GLU A 74 3.04 -2.63 -6.67
N LEU A 75 3.94 -2.99 -5.75
CA LEU A 75 4.57 -4.32 -5.76
C LEU A 75 3.54 -5.44 -5.68
N ILE A 76 2.56 -5.32 -4.78
CA ILE A 76 1.48 -6.31 -4.66
C ILE A 76 0.60 -6.32 -5.91
N SER A 77 0.30 -5.15 -6.49
CA SER A 77 -0.49 -5.05 -7.71
C SER A 77 0.22 -5.71 -8.90
N ASN A 78 1.54 -5.57 -8.98
CA ASN A 78 2.36 -6.24 -9.99
C ASN A 78 2.45 -7.75 -9.73
N ALA A 79 2.52 -8.18 -8.47
CA ALA A 79 2.50 -9.59 -8.09
C ALA A 79 1.15 -10.27 -8.41
N LEU A 80 0.03 -9.54 -8.29
CA LEU A 80 -1.29 -10.00 -8.73
C LEU A 80 -1.37 -10.12 -10.26
N LYS A 81 -0.87 -9.10 -10.99
CA LYS A 81 -0.88 -9.09 -12.46
C LYS A 81 0.03 -10.15 -13.07
N SER A 82 1.16 -10.44 -12.45
CA SER A 82 2.10 -11.47 -12.88
C SER A 82 1.64 -12.89 -12.53
N GLY A 83 0.54 -13.05 -11.79
CA GLY A 83 0.00 -14.35 -11.40
C GLY A 83 0.76 -15.03 -10.26
N VAL A 84 1.73 -14.34 -9.65
CA VAL A 84 2.44 -14.80 -8.45
C VAL A 84 1.46 -14.90 -7.28
N ILE A 85 0.68 -13.84 -7.06
CA ILE A 85 -0.46 -13.84 -6.14
C ILE A 85 -1.70 -14.13 -6.97
N THR A 86 -2.44 -15.17 -6.61
CA THR A 86 -3.66 -15.57 -7.33
C THR A 86 -4.83 -14.66 -6.97
N LYS A 87 -5.01 -14.37 -5.67
CA LYS A 87 -6.08 -13.49 -5.17
C LYS A 87 -5.65 -12.76 -3.90
N ARG A 88 -6.27 -11.61 -3.64
CA ARG A 88 -6.14 -10.87 -2.38
C ARG A 88 -7.54 -10.54 -1.82
N PRO A 89 -8.17 -11.45 -1.08
CA PRO A 89 -9.54 -11.26 -0.58
C PRO A 89 -9.64 -10.22 0.55
N SER A 90 -8.58 -9.98 1.31
CA SER A 90 -8.54 -8.93 2.34
C SER A 90 -7.16 -8.30 2.41
N ALA A 91 -7.04 -7.14 3.08
CA ALA A 91 -5.75 -6.44 3.22
C ALA A 91 -4.66 -7.34 3.83
N ASN A 92 -5.03 -8.18 4.78
CA ASN A 92 -4.13 -9.09 5.51
C ASN A 92 -4.11 -10.54 4.99
N ARG A 93 -4.78 -10.84 3.87
CA ARG A 93 -4.87 -12.20 3.33
C ARG A 93 -4.53 -12.21 1.86
N ILE A 94 -3.59 -13.07 1.48
CA ILE A 94 -3.21 -13.34 0.10
C ILE A 94 -3.34 -14.83 -0.20
N GLU A 95 -3.67 -15.14 -1.44
CA GLU A 95 -3.77 -16.51 -1.94
C GLU A 95 -2.75 -16.73 -3.05
N PHE A 96 -2.05 -17.85 -2.97
CA PHE A 96 -1.05 -18.30 -3.94
C PHE A 96 -1.49 -19.61 -4.56
N ALA A 97 -1.11 -19.86 -5.81
CA ALA A 97 -1.20 -21.21 -6.35
C ALA A 97 -0.25 -22.12 -5.55
N ASP A 98 -0.75 -23.26 -5.08
CA ASP A 98 0.00 -24.17 -4.22
C ASP A 98 1.33 -24.62 -4.86
N ALA A 99 1.33 -24.89 -6.16
CA ALA A 99 2.52 -25.22 -6.94
C ALA A 99 3.54 -24.06 -6.95
N THR A 100 3.08 -22.83 -7.15
CA THR A 100 3.92 -21.63 -7.15
C THR A 100 4.57 -21.43 -5.77
N TRP A 101 3.80 -21.53 -4.68
CA TRP A 101 4.33 -21.41 -3.33
C TRP A 101 5.39 -22.48 -3.01
N ALA A 102 5.19 -23.72 -3.48
CA ALA A 102 6.16 -24.79 -3.28
C ALA A 102 7.49 -24.52 -4.02
N THR A 103 7.46 -23.86 -5.17
CA THR A 103 8.65 -23.57 -6.00
C THR A 103 9.44 -22.33 -5.59
N ILE A 104 8.82 -21.40 -4.86
CA ILE A 104 9.46 -20.15 -4.45
C ILE A 104 10.36 -20.37 -3.22
N ASP A 105 11.51 -19.69 -3.20
CA ASP A 105 12.47 -19.70 -2.10
C ASP A 105 11.92 -18.98 -0.84
N ALA A 106 12.54 -19.27 0.31
CA ALA A 106 12.10 -18.72 1.59
C ALA A 106 12.22 -17.19 1.67
N ASP A 107 13.20 -16.59 1.01
CA ASP A 107 13.42 -15.14 1.05
C ASP A 107 12.34 -14.40 0.27
N THR A 108 12.02 -14.87 -0.94
CA THR A 108 10.91 -14.34 -1.75
C THR A 108 9.57 -14.48 -1.02
N LYS A 109 9.35 -15.59 -0.29
CA LYS A 109 8.16 -15.76 0.56
C LYS A 109 8.10 -14.69 1.66
N ARG A 110 9.20 -14.45 2.37
CA ARG A 110 9.32 -13.42 3.41
C ARG A 110 9.09 -12.02 2.83
N SER A 111 9.75 -11.69 1.73
CA SER A 111 9.62 -10.39 1.05
C SER A 111 8.20 -10.13 0.58
N THR A 112 7.52 -11.14 0.06
CA THR A 112 6.10 -11.01 -0.35
C THR A 112 5.22 -10.70 0.85
N MET A 113 5.36 -11.46 1.94
CA MET A 113 4.56 -11.27 3.15
C MET A 113 4.86 -9.91 3.81
N ALA A 114 6.11 -9.45 3.80
CA ALA A 114 6.52 -8.13 4.27
C ALA A 114 5.96 -6.99 3.40
N ALA A 115 5.90 -7.16 2.07
CA ALA A 115 5.24 -6.19 1.20
C ALA A 115 3.75 -6.07 1.52
N VAL A 116 3.08 -7.21 1.79
CA VAL A 116 1.67 -7.23 2.20
C VAL A 116 1.46 -6.58 3.57
N SER A 117 2.36 -6.79 4.54
CA SER A 117 2.26 -6.12 5.84
C SER A 117 2.47 -4.61 5.72
N CYS A 118 3.41 -4.19 4.86
CA CYS A 118 3.65 -2.79 4.54
C CYS A 118 2.41 -2.12 3.93
N ASP A 119 1.76 -2.77 2.97
CA ASP A 119 0.55 -2.22 2.36
C ASP A 119 -0.65 -2.22 3.32
N ALA A 120 -0.87 -3.34 4.01
CA ALA A 120 -2.03 -3.52 4.89
C ALA A 120 -1.98 -2.60 6.13
N PHE A 121 -0.81 -2.47 6.74
CA PHE A 121 -0.63 -1.83 8.04
C PHE A 121 0.25 -0.59 7.99
N GLY A 122 1.07 -0.42 6.94
CA GLY A 122 2.09 0.64 6.90
C GLY A 122 3.24 0.35 7.84
N LYS A 123 3.54 -0.93 8.06
CA LYS A 123 4.53 -1.41 9.01
C LYS A 123 5.40 -2.49 8.40
N THR A 124 6.65 -2.57 8.86
CA THR A 124 7.53 -3.69 8.51
C THR A 124 7.09 -4.96 9.24
N SER A 125 7.60 -6.12 8.84
CA SER A 125 7.31 -7.39 9.49
C SER A 125 7.70 -7.43 10.97
N GLY A 126 8.67 -6.60 11.40
CA GLY A 126 9.12 -6.54 12.79
C GLY A 126 8.30 -5.60 13.69
N ASP A 127 7.54 -4.68 13.11
CA ASP A 127 6.81 -3.63 13.85
C ASP A 127 5.32 -3.96 14.04
N LEU A 128 4.90 -5.17 13.68
CA LEU A 128 3.51 -5.60 13.77
C LEU A 128 3.06 -5.67 15.23
N ASP A 129 1.84 -5.20 15.48
CA ASP A 129 1.17 -5.40 16.76
C ASP A 129 0.65 -6.84 16.88
N PHE A 130 0.36 -7.30 18.09
CA PHE A 130 -0.18 -8.64 18.36
C PHE A 130 -1.51 -8.96 17.65
N ASN A 131 -2.26 -7.93 17.25
CA ASN A 131 -3.50 -8.07 16.47
C ASN A 131 -3.30 -7.94 14.95
N GLN A 132 -2.07 -7.67 14.51
CA GLN A 132 -1.72 -7.50 13.10
C GLN A 132 -0.96 -8.72 12.61
N TYR A 133 -1.48 -9.32 11.55
CA TYR A 133 -0.90 -10.51 10.95
C TYR A 133 -1.19 -10.51 9.46
N VAL A 134 -0.40 -11.26 8.69
CA VAL A 134 -0.65 -11.56 7.28
C VAL A 134 -0.73 -13.06 7.13
N VAL A 135 -1.75 -13.57 6.44
CA VAL A 135 -1.91 -15.01 6.21
C VAL A 135 -1.88 -15.32 4.73
N VAL A 136 -1.14 -16.36 4.37
CA VAL A 136 -1.05 -16.90 3.01
C VAL A 136 -1.82 -18.20 2.96
N TYR A 137 -2.72 -18.32 1.97
CA TYR A 137 -3.46 -19.54 1.70
C TYR A 137 -3.15 -20.10 0.31
N GLY A 138 -3.23 -21.42 0.18
CA GLY A 138 -3.25 -22.09 -1.11
C GLY A 138 -4.58 -21.83 -1.80
N SER A 139 -4.55 -21.30 -3.01
CA SER A 139 -5.75 -20.98 -3.79
C SER A 139 -6.46 -22.25 -4.26
N THR A 140 -5.72 -23.36 -4.44
CA THR A 140 -6.28 -24.65 -4.84
C THR A 140 -6.61 -25.52 -3.62
N SER A 141 -5.72 -25.58 -2.63
CA SER A 141 -5.92 -26.43 -1.45
C SER A 141 -6.81 -25.80 -0.37
N GLY A 142 -6.93 -24.47 -0.34
CA GLY A 142 -7.58 -23.73 0.75
C GLY A 142 -6.82 -23.82 2.09
N LYS A 143 -5.66 -24.47 2.13
CA LYS A 143 -4.85 -24.62 3.35
C LYS A 143 -4.06 -23.36 3.63
N ARG A 144 -3.81 -23.09 4.91
CA ARG A 144 -2.84 -22.07 5.31
C ARG A 144 -1.45 -22.59 4.95
N LEU A 145 -0.68 -21.75 4.27
CA LEU A 145 0.68 -22.06 3.83
C LEU A 145 1.72 -21.32 4.66
N ALA A 146 1.39 -20.11 5.10
CA ALA A 146 2.24 -19.33 5.99
C ALA A 146 1.46 -18.23 6.70
N MET A 147 2.04 -17.74 7.80
CA MET A 147 1.52 -16.62 8.57
C MET A 147 2.67 -15.74 9.05
N LEU A 148 2.53 -14.44 8.89
CA LEU A 148 3.43 -13.44 9.44
C LEU A 148 2.72 -12.76 10.60
N THR A 149 3.37 -12.70 11.75
CA THR A 149 2.90 -12.06 12.97
C THR A 149 4.01 -11.21 13.57
N SER A 150 3.73 -10.55 14.69
CA SER A 150 4.76 -9.87 15.50
C SER A 150 5.88 -10.82 15.99
N ALA A 151 5.61 -12.12 16.09
CA ALA A 151 6.61 -13.13 16.45
C ALA A 151 7.51 -13.56 15.28
N GLY A 152 7.19 -13.11 14.05
CA GLY A 152 7.92 -13.45 12.83
C GLY A 152 7.12 -14.29 11.85
N PHE A 153 7.83 -15.05 11.02
CA PHE A 153 7.27 -15.86 9.94
C PHE A 153 7.10 -17.32 10.37
N ASP A 154 5.89 -17.82 10.24
CA ASP A 154 5.48 -19.20 10.45
C ASP A 154 5.15 -19.82 9.07
N PHE A 155 5.82 -20.90 8.70
CA PHE A 155 5.63 -21.63 7.44
C PHE A 155 5.07 -23.02 7.76
N GLU A 156 4.02 -23.44 7.05
CA GLU A 156 3.48 -24.81 7.13
C GLU A 156 4.03 -25.74 6.05
#